data_AF-A0A0D3K3J1-F1
#
_entry.id   AF-A0A0D3K3J1-F1
#
_cell.length_a   1.000
_cell.length_b   1.000
_cell.length_c   1.000
_cell.angle_alpha   90.00
_cell.angle_beta   90.00
_cell.angle_gamma   90.00
#
_symmetry.space_group_name_H-M   'P 1'
#
loop_
_entity.id
_entity.type
_entity.pdbx_description
1 polymer ?
#
loop_
_entity_poly.entity_id
_entity_poly.type
_entity_poly.pdbx_seq_one_letter_code
_entity_poly.pdbx_strand_id
1 'polypeptide(L)'
;MMDEFYSHYMYEDKLPGDTRPFHTMSSAEFVHDVNVDPICIINGLTKNWRLPGWRVCWVVGPKHCVDALSAIGSFMDGGAPHPLQIAGIPLLDPKFVEEDALALQAISYEIRDLLAHFRLKRDFMLKALNELGIKVLTPKATFYLWADVSELPPPLNNGVIFFEHCIRFKVNPFHRRRFNKSPYINHLRMSFGPAWPNLKMAVAGMTELVALAKRGDLPPLEFRGSTAAPLLSPEPKARR
;
A
#
# COMPACT_ATOMS: atom_id res chain seq x y z
N MET A 1 16.77 -4.27 -9.42
CA MET A 1 16.39 -3.16 -8.52
C MET A 1 15.41 -3.71 -7.50
N MET A 2 15.68 -3.54 -6.21
CA MET A 2 14.88 -4.04 -5.10
C MET A 2 14.39 -2.85 -4.27
N ASP A 3 13.08 -2.74 -4.13
CA ASP A 3 12.43 -1.73 -3.28
C ASP A 3 12.13 -2.36 -1.92
N GLU A 4 12.83 -1.88 -0.88
CA GLU A 4 12.77 -2.43 0.47
C GLU A 4 12.08 -1.49 1.47
N PHE A 5 11.30 -0.51 1.01
CA PHE A 5 10.63 0.43 1.91
C PHE A 5 9.72 -0.25 2.94
N TYR A 6 9.23 -1.45 2.66
CA TYR A 6 8.32 -2.23 3.51
C TYR A 6 8.99 -3.45 4.16
N SER A 7 10.33 -3.57 4.13
CA SER A 7 11.03 -4.77 4.62
C SER A 7 10.81 -5.09 6.10
N HIS A 8 10.31 -4.13 6.92
CA HIS A 8 9.96 -4.35 8.33
C HIS A 8 8.48 -4.73 8.52
N TYR A 9 7.64 -4.65 7.49
CA TYR A 9 6.22 -5.00 7.55
C TYR A 9 6.01 -6.44 7.12
N MET A 10 6.41 -7.40 7.95
CA MET A 10 6.27 -8.82 7.66
C MET A 10 5.26 -9.48 8.61
N TYR A 11 4.39 -10.33 8.08
CA TYR A 11 3.37 -11.06 8.85
C TYR A 11 3.53 -12.59 8.80
N GLU A 12 4.45 -13.08 7.97
CA GLU A 12 4.77 -14.50 7.87
C GLU A 12 5.75 -14.95 8.93
N ASP A 13 5.85 -16.27 9.08
CA ASP A 13 6.88 -16.90 9.88
C ASP A 13 8.26 -16.63 9.31
N LYS A 14 9.26 -16.62 10.20
CA LYS A 14 10.66 -16.42 9.83
C LYS A 14 11.19 -17.55 8.95
N LEU A 15 12.22 -17.24 8.17
CA LEU A 15 12.92 -18.26 7.39
C LEU A 15 13.56 -19.31 8.32
N PRO A 16 13.68 -20.58 7.88
CA PRO A 16 14.38 -21.60 8.66
C PRO A 16 15.79 -21.16 9.03
N GLY A 17 16.11 -21.17 10.32
CA GLY A 17 17.42 -20.76 10.85
C GLY A 17 17.56 -19.26 11.16
N ASP A 18 16.55 -18.43 10.90
CA ASP A 18 16.56 -17.03 11.30
C ASP A 18 16.30 -16.89 12.81
N THR A 19 17.36 -16.62 13.56
CA THR A 19 17.34 -16.47 15.02
C THR A 19 17.09 -15.04 15.48
N ARG A 20 16.93 -14.07 14.56
CA ARG A 20 16.66 -12.68 14.93
C ARG A 20 15.34 -12.61 15.71
N PRO A 21 15.17 -11.70 16.66
CA PRO A 21 13.92 -11.61 17.40
C PRO A 21 12.79 -11.00 16.54
N PHE A 22 13.11 -10.25 15.48
CA PHE A 22 12.19 -9.72 14.47
C PHE A 22 12.36 -10.43 13.12
N HIS A 23 11.36 -10.36 12.24
CA HIS A 23 11.37 -10.89 10.87
C HIS A 23 11.47 -9.75 9.85
N THR A 24 12.62 -9.60 9.21
CA THR A 24 12.83 -8.67 8.09
C THR A 24 13.44 -9.42 6.93
N MET A 25 13.21 -8.92 5.72
CA MET A 25 13.79 -9.48 4.50
C MET A 25 14.53 -8.38 3.74
N SER A 26 15.84 -8.57 3.54
CA SER A 26 16.62 -7.73 2.64
C SER A 26 17.27 -8.60 1.57
N SER A 27 17.22 -8.13 0.33
CA SER A 27 17.95 -8.73 -0.78
C SER A 27 19.46 -8.70 -0.56
N ALA A 28 19.96 -7.80 0.31
CA ALA A 28 21.38 -7.71 0.68
C ALA A 28 21.93 -9.02 1.26
N GLU A 29 21.09 -9.84 1.91
CA GLU A 29 21.49 -11.16 2.46
C GLU A 29 21.93 -12.15 1.37
N PHE A 30 21.55 -11.90 0.11
CA PHE A 30 21.84 -12.75 -1.05
C PHE A 30 22.84 -12.12 -2.02
N VAL A 31 23.40 -10.96 -1.68
CA VAL A 31 24.40 -10.28 -2.50
C VAL A 31 25.78 -10.76 -2.08
N HIS A 32 26.55 -11.27 -3.04
CA HIS A 32 27.92 -11.73 -2.82
C HIS A 32 28.93 -10.60 -3.06
N ASP A 33 28.77 -9.86 -4.16
CA ASP A 33 29.55 -8.67 -4.47
C ASP A 33 28.67 -7.61 -5.12
N VAL A 34 28.42 -6.52 -4.39
CA VAL A 34 27.55 -5.42 -4.84
C VAL A 34 28.03 -4.73 -6.13
N ASN A 35 29.31 -4.87 -6.52
CA ASN A 35 29.84 -4.28 -7.75
C ASN A 35 29.73 -5.21 -8.96
N VAL A 36 29.52 -6.50 -8.73
CA VAL A 36 29.40 -7.52 -9.79
C VAL A 36 27.96 -7.96 -9.95
N ASP A 37 27.26 -8.18 -8.84
CA ASP A 37 25.87 -8.60 -8.84
C ASP A 37 24.97 -7.46 -9.38
N PRO A 38 24.06 -7.73 -10.33
CA PRO A 38 23.23 -6.73 -10.99
C PRO A 38 22.06 -6.27 -10.09
N ILE A 39 22.39 -5.77 -8.90
CA ILE A 39 21.46 -5.43 -7.83
C ILE A 39 21.55 -3.95 -7.49
N CYS A 40 20.42 -3.35 -7.15
CA CYS A 40 20.36 -1.99 -6.67
C CYS A 40 19.20 -1.95 -5.67
N ILE A 41 19.53 -1.74 -4.41
CA ILE A 41 18.61 -1.77 -3.28
C ILE A 41 18.24 -0.34 -2.94
N ILE A 42 16.95 -0.06 -2.86
CA ILE A 42 16.41 1.26 -2.54
C ILE A 42 15.61 1.14 -1.25
N ASN A 43 15.91 2.02 -0.30
CA ASN A 43 15.17 2.09 0.96
C ASN A 43 15.20 3.53 1.49
N GLY A 44 14.60 3.76 2.66
CA GLY A 44 14.58 5.07 3.28
C GLY A 44 13.67 5.14 4.49
N LEU A 45 13.64 6.31 5.13
CA LEU A 45 12.90 6.53 6.37
C LEU A 45 11.36 6.53 6.17
N THR A 46 10.85 6.31 4.95
CA THR A 46 9.46 6.65 4.61
C THR A 46 8.43 5.72 5.23
N LYS A 47 8.61 4.39 5.16
CA LYS A 47 7.63 3.42 5.70
C LYS A 47 8.23 2.64 6.84
N ASN A 48 9.40 2.04 6.65
CA ASN A 48 10.14 1.33 7.70
C ASN A 48 10.50 2.17 8.92
N TRP A 49 10.43 3.52 8.85
CA TRP A 49 10.53 4.46 9.99
C TRP A 49 9.28 5.35 10.15
N ARG A 50 8.27 5.23 9.27
CA ARG A 50 7.05 6.07 9.25
C ARG A 50 7.31 7.58 9.18
N LEU A 51 8.39 7.98 8.49
CA LEU A 51 8.76 9.38 8.26
C LEU A 51 8.64 9.77 6.78
N PRO A 52 7.47 9.60 6.12
CA PRO A 52 7.35 9.88 4.69
C PRO A 52 7.61 11.36 4.34
N GLY A 53 7.35 12.26 5.29
CA GLY A 53 7.60 13.70 5.15
C GLY A 53 9.06 14.11 5.27
N TRP A 54 9.95 13.24 5.74
CA TRP A 54 11.36 13.58 5.94
C TRP A 54 12.17 13.57 4.65
N ARG A 55 11.67 12.87 3.62
CA ARG A 55 12.28 12.83 2.28
C ARG A 55 13.74 12.33 2.28
N VAL A 56 14.10 11.48 3.23
CA VAL A 56 15.43 10.83 3.31
C VAL A 56 15.30 9.38 2.83
N CYS A 57 16.00 9.08 1.73
CA CYS A 57 16.10 7.75 1.13
C CYS A 57 17.55 7.50 0.71
N TRP A 58 17.90 6.25 0.49
CA TRP A 58 19.23 5.85 0.06
C TRP A 58 19.15 4.73 -0.97
N VAL A 59 20.26 4.55 -1.68
CA VAL A 59 20.48 3.50 -2.65
C VAL A 59 21.78 2.77 -2.32
N VAL A 60 21.77 1.44 -2.40
CA VAL A 60 22.94 0.59 -2.27
C VAL A 60 23.05 -0.23 -3.55
N GLY A 61 24.17 -0.14 -4.26
CA GLY A 61 24.37 -0.82 -5.54
C GLY A 61 25.78 -0.61 -6.09
N PRO A 62 26.07 -1.08 -7.31
CA PRO A 62 27.38 -0.95 -7.92
C PRO A 62 27.89 0.48 -7.90
N LYS A 63 29.18 0.66 -7.60
CA LYS A 63 29.79 1.99 -7.46
C LYS A 63 29.48 2.92 -8.64
N HIS A 64 29.66 2.43 -9.87
CA HIS A 64 29.42 3.23 -11.07
C HIS A 64 27.97 3.71 -11.20
N CYS A 65 26.99 2.92 -10.73
CA CYS A 65 25.58 3.31 -10.69
C CYS A 65 25.33 4.39 -9.63
N VAL A 66 25.88 4.22 -8.42
CA VAL A 66 25.71 5.18 -7.33
C VAL A 66 26.35 6.53 -7.68
N ASP A 67 27.54 6.52 -8.28
CA ASP A 67 28.22 7.73 -8.72
C ASP A 67 27.39 8.50 -9.77
N ALA A 68 26.82 7.79 -10.76
CA ALA A 68 25.95 8.39 -11.76
C ALA A 68 24.66 8.97 -11.16
N LEU A 69 24.02 8.24 -10.23
CA LEU A 69 22.83 8.71 -9.52
C LEU A 69 23.12 9.95 -8.67
N SER A 70 24.27 9.98 -7.99
CA SER A 70 24.69 11.12 -7.18
C SER A 70 24.92 12.36 -8.05
N ALA A 71 25.59 12.23 -9.20
CA ALA A 71 25.82 13.33 -10.13
C ALA A 71 24.49 13.92 -10.66
N ILE A 72 23.55 13.05 -11.04
CA ILE A 72 22.21 13.46 -11.50
C ILE A 72 21.42 14.14 -10.38
N GLY A 73 21.43 13.58 -9.17
CA GLY A 73 20.73 14.16 -8.01
C GLY A 73 21.25 15.55 -7.65
N SER A 74 22.58 15.73 -7.60
CA SER A 74 23.19 17.04 -7.36
C SER A 74 22.82 18.08 -8.42
N PHE A 75 22.63 17.67 -9.67
CA PHE A 75 22.21 18.56 -10.75
C PHE A 75 20.72 18.93 -10.69
N MET A 76 19.83 17.98 -10.37
CA MET A 76 18.37 18.19 -10.46
C MET A 76 17.77 18.90 -9.25
N ASP A 77 18.12 18.48 -8.03
CA ASP A 77 17.42 18.94 -6.82
C ASP A 77 18.34 19.23 -5.62
N GLY A 78 19.65 18.98 -5.75
CA GLY A 78 20.63 19.21 -4.69
C GLY A 78 20.64 18.15 -3.59
N GLY A 79 19.84 17.08 -3.72
CA GLY A 79 19.80 15.94 -2.81
C GLY A 79 18.87 16.11 -1.60
N ALA A 80 18.92 15.12 -0.70
CA ALA A 80 18.04 15.08 0.48
C ALA A 80 18.34 16.22 1.48
N PRO A 81 17.34 16.71 2.25
CA PRO A 81 17.55 17.82 3.18
C PRO A 81 18.61 17.48 4.25
N HIS A 82 19.74 18.19 4.26
CA HIS A 82 20.88 17.88 5.12
C HIS A 82 20.53 17.81 6.63
N PRO A 83 19.75 18.73 7.22
CA PRO A 83 19.34 18.61 8.62
C PRO A 83 18.57 17.32 8.93
N LEU A 84 17.76 16.83 7.98
CA LEU A 84 16.99 15.59 8.14
C LEU A 84 17.86 14.35 7.92
N GLN A 85 18.92 14.44 7.10
CA GLN A 85 19.93 13.40 7.03
C GLN A 85 20.62 13.22 8.40
N ILE A 86 21.07 14.33 9.02
CA ILE A 86 21.68 14.30 10.35
C ILE A 86 20.70 13.73 11.39
N ALA A 87 19.46 14.23 11.42
CA ALA A 87 18.44 13.75 12.33
C ALA A 87 18.07 12.27 12.11
N GLY A 88 18.31 11.74 10.91
CA GLY A 88 18.07 10.35 10.55
C GLY A 88 19.14 9.38 11.04
N ILE A 89 20.38 9.84 11.29
CA ILE A 89 21.50 8.96 11.68
C ILE A 89 21.17 8.10 12.91
N PRO A 90 20.65 8.64 14.03
CA PRO A 90 20.33 7.84 15.21
C PRO A 90 19.26 6.77 14.96
N LEU A 91 18.38 6.98 13.96
CA LEU A 91 17.34 6.03 13.59
C LEU A 91 17.88 4.81 12.83
N LEU A 92 19.12 4.90 12.33
CA LEU A 92 19.83 3.82 11.64
C LEU A 92 20.79 3.08 12.56
N ASP A 93 20.85 3.42 13.84
CA ASP A 93 21.60 2.63 14.82
C ASP A 93 21.03 1.20 14.86
N PRO A 94 21.87 0.15 14.73
CA PRO A 94 21.37 -1.22 14.64
C PRO A 94 20.47 -1.65 15.80
N LYS A 95 20.74 -1.19 17.03
CA LYS A 95 19.90 -1.51 18.18
C LYS A 95 18.56 -0.81 18.09
N PHE A 96 18.56 0.47 17.73
CA PHE A 96 17.32 1.20 17.49
C PHE A 96 16.49 0.56 16.38
N VAL A 97 17.11 0.15 15.27
CA VAL A 97 16.43 -0.52 14.16
C VAL A 97 15.82 -1.85 14.60
N GLU A 98 16.55 -2.65 15.38
CA GLU A 98 16.04 -3.88 15.96
C GLU A 98 14.84 -3.63 16.88
N GLU A 99 14.96 -2.69 17.82
CA GLU A 99 13.88 -2.34 18.74
C GLU A 99 12.64 -1.77 18.01
N ASP A 100 12.83 -0.91 17.02
CA ASP A 100 11.75 -0.37 16.18
C ASP A 100 11.12 -1.46 15.31
N ALA A 101 11.90 -2.32 14.65
CA ALA A 101 11.39 -3.44 13.88
C ALA A 101 10.65 -4.47 14.75
N LEU A 102 11.15 -4.73 15.96
CA LEU A 102 10.47 -5.54 16.96
C LEU A 102 9.18 -4.90 17.41
N ALA A 103 9.20 -3.61 17.74
CA ALA A 103 7.99 -2.88 18.09
C ALA A 103 6.98 -2.97 16.94
N LEU A 104 7.43 -2.93 15.67
CA LEU A 104 6.59 -3.11 14.49
C LEU A 104 5.91 -4.47 14.38
N GLN A 105 6.51 -5.51 14.92
CA GLN A 105 6.11 -6.89 14.64
C GLN A 105 5.62 -7.65 15.88
N ALA A 106 5.98 -7.19 17.07
CA ALA A 106 5.70 -7.87 18.32
C ALA A 106 4.19 -8.02 18.55
N ILE A 107 3.77 -9.26 18.82
CA ILE A 107 2.41 -9.66 19.24
C ILE A 107 2.35 -9.67 20.78
N SER A 108 3.14 -8.85 21.48
CA SER A 108 3.12 -8.86 22.94
C SER A 108 2.01 -7.95 23.45
N TYR A 109 1.07 -8.56 24.19
CA TYR A 109 -0.03 -7.88 24.90
C TYR A 109 0.45 -6.88 25.97
N GLU A 110 1.74 -6.92 26.33
CA GLU A 110 2.32 -6.13 27.42
C GLU A 110 2.90 -4.78 26.97
N ILE A 111 3.14 -4.58 25.67
CA ILE A 111 3.64 -3.31 25.14
C ILE A 111 2.45 -2.48 24.63
N ARG A 112 2.08 -1.48 25.42
CA ARG A 112 1.10 -0.45 25.04
C ARG A 112 1.58 0.27 23.78
N ASP A 113 0.71 0.26 22.78
CA ASP A 113 0.59 1.24 21.70
C ASP A 113 1.63 1.20 20.57
N LEU A 114 1.36 0.36 19.55
CA LEU A 114 1.17 0.80 18.14
C LEU A 114 0.92 -0.36 17.17
N LEU A 115 1.29 -1.62 17.47
CA LEU A 115 1.51 -2.64 16.41
C LEU A 115 0.90 -4.05 16.55
N ALA A 116 0.27 -4.38 17.68
CA ALA A 116 -0.93 -5.25 17.63
C ALA A 116 -1.90 -4.76 16.52
N HIS A 117 -1.86 -3.46 16.20
CA HIS A 117 -2.68 -2.80 15.22
C HIS A 117 -2.54 -3.32 13.78
N PHE A 118 -1.36 -3.51 13.18
CA PHE A 118 -1.35 -3.75 11.72
C PHE A 118 -1.87 -5.13 11.33
N ARG A 119 -1.45 -6.19 12.04
CA ARG A 119 -2.01 -7.54 11.86
C ARG A 119 -3.49 -7.58 12.24
N LEU A 120 -3.89 -7.01 13.38
CA LEU A 120 -5.31 -6.97 13.76
C LEU A 120 -6.16 -6.15 12.77
N LYS A 121 -5.64 -5.03 12.24
CA LYS A 121 -6.32 -4.21 11.21
C LYS A 121 -6.42 -4.98 9.90
N ARG A 122 -5.36 -5.69 9.49
CA ARG A 122 -5.39 -6.58 8.32
C ARG A 122 -6.49 -7.61 8.49
N ASP A 123 -6.48 -8.35 9.60
CA ASP A 123 -7.42 -9.45 9.85
C ASP A 123 -8.86 -8.92 10.00
N PHE A 124 -9.06 -7.76 10.63
CA PHE A 124 -10.34 -7.04 10.68
C PHE A 124 -10.84 -6.67 9.29
N MET A 125 -10.00 -6.05 8.46
CA MET A 125 -10.37 -5.64 7.11
C MET A 125 -10.64 -6.86 6.22
N LEU A 126 -9.83 -7.91 6.29
CA LEU A 126 -10.05 -9.15 5.55
C LEU A 126 -11.40 -9.77 5.88
N LYS A 127 -11.73 -9.87 7.18
CA LYS A 127 -13.02 -10.38 7.63
C LYS A 127 -14.17 -9.52 7.08
N ALA A 128 -14.11 -8.20 7.29
CA ALA A 128 -15.16 -7.29 6.86
C ALA A 128 -15.36 -7.28 5.35
N LEU A 129 -14.28 -7.26 4.56
CA LEU A 129 -14.36 -7.29 3.11
C LEU A 129 -14.93 -8.61 2.60
N ASN A 130 -14.54 -9.74 3.19
CA ASN A 130 -15.08 -11.04 2.85
C ASN A 130 -16.60 -11.13 3.13
N GLU A 131 -17.08 -10.57 4.23
CA GLU A 131 -18.51 -10.48 4.56
C GLU A 131 -19.30 -9.64 3.53
N LEU A 132 -18.65 -8.67 2.88
CA LEU A 132 -19.23 -7.86 1.81
C LEU A 132 -19.20 -8.54 0.43
N GLY A 133 -18.54 -9.69 0.31
CA GLY A 133 -18.31 -10.37 -0.97
C GLY A 133 -17.11 -9.81 -1.75
N ILE A 134 -16.25 -9.01 -1.12
CA ILE A 134 -15.02 -8.47 -1.71
C ILE A 134 -13.89 -9.45 -1.40
N LYS A 135 -13.33 -10.08 -2.44
CA LYS A 135 -12.27 -11.07 -2.31
C LYS A 135 -10.91 -10.39 -2.16
N VAL A 136 -10.08 -10.89 -1.26
CA VAL A 136 -8.73 -10.36 -1.02
C VAL A 136 -7.78 -11.52 -0.77
N LEU A 137 -6.65 -11.54 -1.46
CA LEU A 137 -5.55 -12.43 -1.09
C LEU A 137 -4.90 -11.89 0.18
N THR A 138 -4.84 -12.71 1.24
CA THR A 138 -4.21 -12.35 2.52
C THR A 138 -2.77 -11.88 2.29
N PRO A 139 -2.45 -10.60 2.56
CA PRO A 139 -1.10 -10.11 2.33
C PRO A 139 -0.17 -10.64 3.42
N LYS A 140 1.00 -11.09 2.95
CA LYS A 140 2.12 -11.61 3.73
C LYS A 140 2.99 -10.48 4.32
N ALA A 141 2.93 -9.30 3.71
CA ALA A 141 3.73 -8.15 4.07
C ALA A 141 3.00 -6.83 3.72
N THR A 142 3.64 -5.70 4.01
CA THR A 142 3.15 -4.34 3.74
C THR A 142 1.88 -3.98 4.51
N PHE A 143 1.21 -2.87 4.17
CA PHE A 143 -0.07 -2.51 4.75
C PHE A 143 -1.17 -2.23 3.73
N TYR A 144 -1.15 -2.97 2.61
CA TYR A 144 -2.15 -2.87 1.56
C TYR A 144 -2.89 -4.17 1.33
N LEU A 145 -4.14 -4.02 0.92
CA LEU A 145 -5.02 -5.09 0.43
C LEU A 145 -5.24 -4.86 -1.05
N TRP A 146 -5.11 -5.93 -1.83
CA TRP A 146 -5.50 -5.95 -3.23
C TRP A 146 -6.87 -6.61 -3.32
N ALA A 147 -7.90 -5.78 -3.39
CA ALA A 147 -9.29 -6.20 -3.27
C ALA A 147 -9.94 -6.32 -4.63
N ASP A 148 -10.60 -7.46 -4.87
CA ASP A 148 -11.39 -7.75 -6.06
C ASP A 148 -12.89 -7.55 -5.74
N VAL A 149 -13.52 -6.62 -6.44
CA VAL A 149 -14.94 -6.29 -6.29
C VAL A 149 -15.81 -6.96 -7.35
N SER A 150 -15.29 -7.85 -8.20
CA SER A 150 -16.03 -8.43 -9.33
C SER A 150 -17.36 -9.09 -8.97
N GLU A 151 -17.50 -9.59 -7.73
CA GLU A 151 -18.71 -10.27 -7.22
C GLU A 151 -19.77 -9.31 -6.65
N LEU A 152 -19.47 -8.01 -6.56
CA LEU A 152 -20.45 -7.02 -6.12
C LEU A 152 -21.54 -6.81 -7.20
N PRO A 153 -22.75 -6.36 -6.82
CA PRO A 153 -23.78 -6.02 -7.79
C PRO A 153 -23.32 -4.86 -8.70
N PRO A 154 -23.66 -4.87 -10.01
CA PRO A 154 -23.44 -3.72 -10.87
C PRO A 154 -24.11 -2.46 -10.30
N PRO A 155 -23.48 -1.27 -10.41
CA PRO A 155 -22.21 -1.00 -11.09
C PRO A 155 -20.97 -1.11 -10.18
N LEU A 156 -21.12 -1.60 -8.95
CA LEU A 156 -20.03 -1.70 -7.96
C LEU A 156 -18.99 -2.80 -8.26
N ASN A 157 -19.26 -3.68 -9.23
CA ASN A 157 -18.29 -4.67 -9.70
C ASN A 157 -17.12 -4.08 -10.51
N ASN A 158 -17.10 -2.77 -10.72
CA ASN A 158 -15.98 -2.05 -11.31
C ASN A 158 -15.23 -1.29 -10.20
N GLY A 159 -13.93 -1.52 -10.06
CA GLY A 159 -13.10 -0.96 -8.99
C GLY A 159 -13.02 0.57 -8.99
N VAL A 160 -13.05 1.21 -10.17
CA VAL A 160 -13.08 2.67 -10.28
C VAL A 160 -14.46 3.20 -9.84
N ILE A 161 -15.54 2.58 -10.29
CA ILE A 161 -16.90 2.98 -9.91
C ILE A 161 -17.13 2.79 -8.41
N PHE A 162 -16.75 1.63 -7.87
CA PHE A 162 -16.80 1.35 -6.44
C PHE A 162 -16.02 2.40 -5.66
N PHE A 163 -14.78 2.70 -6.08
CA PHE A 163 -13.96 3.71 -5.46
C PHE A 163 -14.63 5.10 -5.47
N GLU A 164 -15.17 5.54 -6.61
CA GLU A 164 -15.89 6.83 -6.75
C GLU A 164 -17.10 6.93 -5.81
N HIS A 165 -17.84 5.85 -5.65
CA HIS A 165 -18.91 5.80 -4.65
C HIS A 165 -18.36 5.90 -3.23
N CYS A 166 -17.23 5.24 -2.91
CA CYS A 166 -16.57 5.40 -1.61
C CYS A 166 -16.05 6.84 -1.39
N ILE A 167 -15.63 7.58 -2.42
CA ILE A 167 -15.19 8.99 -2.27
C ILE A 167 -16.33 9.88 -1.81
N ARG A 168 -17.56 9.67 -2.32
CA ARG A 168 -18.75 10.39 -1.83
C ARG A 168 -18.97 10.17 -0.32
N PHE A 169 -18.39 9.10 0.24
CA PHE A 169 -18.30 8.79 1.66
C PHE A 169 -16.89 9.01 2.28
N LYS A 170 -16.06 9.89 1.68
CA LYS A 170 -14.77 10.46 2.16
C LYS A 170 -13.49 9.61 2.04
N VAL A 171 -13.06 9.25 0.83
CA VAL A 171 -11.67 8.78 0.53
C VAL A 171 -11.22 9.33 -0.83
N ASN A 172 -10.06 10.00 -0.98
CA ASN A 172 -9.60 10.60 -2.25
C ASN A 172 -8.17 10.12 -2.61
N PRO A 173 -7.89 9.76 -3.88
CA PRO A 173 -6.80 10.45 -4.55
C PRO A 173 -7.05 10.88 -6.02
N PHE A 174 -6.30 11.92 -6.37
CA PHE A 174 -6.21 12.69 -7.60
C PHE A 174 -5.88 11.90 -8.89
N HIS A 175 -6.45 12.38 -9.99
CA HIS A 175 -6.17 12.11 -11.42
C HIS A 175 -6.52 10.71 -11.96
N ARG A 176 -7.67 10.66 -12.66
CA ARG A 176 -8.23 9.48 -13.33
C ARG A 176 -7.48 9.18 -14.64
N ARG A 177 -6.85 8.00 -14.74
CA ARG A 177 -6.42 7.42 -16.04
C ARG A 177 -7.62 6.74 -16.71
N ARG A 178 -7.67 6.73 -18.05
CA ARG A 178 -8.73 6.03 -18.80
C ARG A 178 -8.52 4.51 -18.67
N PHE A 179 -9.31 3.84 -17.82
CA PHE A 179 -9.09 2.44 -17.42
C PHE A 179 -9.94 1.39 -18.17
N ASN A 180 -10.69 1.73 -19.23
CA ASN A 180 -11.64 0.81 -19.88
C ASN A 180 -11.03 -0.49 -20.48
N LYS A 181 -9.71 -0.69 -20.43
CA LYS A 181 -9.02 -1.91 -20.89
C LYS A 181 -8.00 -2.46 -19.88
N SER A 182 -8.20 -2.25 -18.58
CA SER A 182 -7.31 -2.83 -17.56
C SER A 182 -7.75 -4.24 -17.19
N PRO A 183 -6.85 -5.25 -17.15
CA PRO A 183 -7.17 -6.56 -16.56
C PRO A 183 -7.54 -6.45 -15.07
N TYR A 184 -7.19 -5.34 -14.44
CA TYR A 184 -7.47 -5.04 -13.03
C TYR A 184 -8.62 -4.04 -12.86
N ILE A 185 -9.53 -3.94 -13.83
CA ILE A 185 -10.65 -3.00 -13.77
C ILE A 185 -11.58 -3.26 -12.57
N ASN A 186 -11.63 -4.50 -12.07
CA ASN A 186 -12.40 -4.90 -10.90
C ASN A 186 -11.59 -4.84 -9.60
N HIS A 187 -10.33 -4.41 -9.65
CA HIS A 187 -9.46 -4.41 -8.47
C HIS A 187 -9.21 -3.00 -7.95
N LEU A 188 -9.04 -2.91 -6.63
CA LEU A 188 -8.58 -1.69 -5.98
C LEU A 188 -7.58 -2.00 -4.87
N ARG A 189 -6.67 -1.06 -4.65
CA ARG A 189 -5.71 -1.13 -3.54
C ARG A 189 -6.26 -0.34 -2.36
N MET A 190 -6.50 -1.03 -1.25
CA MET A 190 -6.90 -0.41 0.02
C MET A 190 -5.74 -0.38 1.00
N SER A 191 -5.55 0.72 1.73
CA SER A 191 -4.57 0.79 2.81
C SER A 191 -5.24 0.52 4.15
N PHE A 192 -4.63 -0.30 5.00
CA PHE A 192 -5.03 -0.46 6.39
C PHE A 192 -4.05 0.21 7.38
N GLY A 193 -3.19 1.10 6.88
CA GLY A 193 -2.36 1.97 7.71
C GLY A 193 -3.10 3.02 8.56
N PRO A 194 -4.27 3.57 8.16
CA PRO A 194 -5.00 4.55 8.96
C PRO A 194 -5.40 4.08 10.36
N ALA A 195 -5.77 5.03 11.23
CA ALA A 195 -6.25 4.74 12.58
C ALA A 195 -7.56 3.93 12.59
N TRP A 196 -7.80 3.20 13.69
CA TRP A 196 -8.99 2.34 13.86
C TRP A 196 -10.33 3.03 13.56
N PRO A 197 -10.61 4.26 14.02
CA PRO A 197 -11.86 4.94 13.71
C PRO A 197 -12.08 5.08 12.19
N ASN A 198 -11.02 5.39 11.43
CA ASN A 198 -11.11 5.53 9.98
C ASN A 198 -11.39 4.20 9.30
N LEU A 199 -10.82 3.10 9.78
CA LEU A 199 -11.08 1.77 9.22
C LEU A 199 -12.50 1.30 9.52
N LYS A 200 -12.99 1.51 10.75
CA LYS A 200 -14.38 1.18 11.11
C LYS A 200 -15.38 2.01 10.31
N MET A 201 -15.10 3.31 10.14
CA MET A 201 -15.91 4.19 9.30
C MET A 201 -15.89 3.76 7.83
N ALA A 202 -14.73 3.39 7.28
CA ALA A 202 -14.61 2.90 5.91
C ALA A 202 -15.42 1.61 5.71
N VAL A 203 -15.30 0.65 6.62
CA VAL A 203 -16.10 -0.59 6.58
C VAL A 203 -17.59 -0.28 6.66
N ALA A 204 -18.03 0.55 7.60
CA ALA A 204 -19.44 0.91 7.73
C ALA A 204 -19.99 1.57 6.45
N GLY A 205 -19.24 2.50 5.85
CA GLY A 205 -19.62 3.15 4.60
C GLY A 205 -19.68 2.18 3.41
N MET A 206 -18.74 1.24 3.30
CA MET A 206 -18.78 0.19 2.28
C MET A 206 -19.97 -0.76 2.48
N THR A 207 -20.29 -1.11 3.73
CA THR A 207 -21.45 -1.94 4.07
C THR A 207 -22.75 -1.28 3.63
N GLU A 208 -22.93 0.00 3.96
CA GLU A 208 -24.11 0.77 3.54
C GLU A 208 -24.21 0.87 2.01
N LEU A 209 -23.08 1.15 1.35
CA LEU A 209 -22.99 1.24 -0.11
C LEU A 209 -23.42 -0.06 -0.80
N VAL A 210 -22.88 -1.20 -0.36
CA VAL A 210 -23.23 -2.51 -0.90
C VAL A 210 -24.69 -2.84 -0.63
N ALA A 211 -25.22 -2.47 0.55
CA ALA A 211 -26.63 -2.66 0.87
C ALA A 211 -27.56 -1.82 -0.03
N LEU A 212 -27.21 -0.55 -0.30
CA LEU A 212 -27.94 0.31 -1.24
C LEU A 212 -27.96 -0.29 -2.65
N ALA A 213 -26.82 -0.78 -3.14
CA ALA A 213 -26.75 -1.42 -4.45
C ALA A 213 -27.61 -2.68 -4.53
N LYS A 214 -27.63 -3.51 -3.49
CA LYS A 214 -28.48 -4.71 -3.43
C LYS A 214 -29.98 -4.40 -3.44
N ARG A 215 -30.40 -3.23 -2.92
CA ARG A 215 -31.80 -2.77 -2.97
C ARG A 215 -32.17 -2.05 -4.27
N GLY A 216 -31.20 -1.69 -5.10
CA GLY A 216 -31.42 -0.85 -6.28
C GLY A 216 -31.51 0.65 -5.97
N ASP A 217 -31.19 1.06 -4.74
CA ASP A 217 -31.27 2.45 -4.26
C ASP A 217 -29.93 3.19 -4.41
N LEU A 218 -29.02 2.67 -5.24
CA LEU A 218 -27.69 3.25 -5.37
C LEU A 218 -27.78 4.63 -6.06
N PRO A 219 -27.34 5.71 -5.40
CA PRO A 219 -27.45 7.04 -6.00
C PRO A 219 -26.58 7.13 -7.25
N PRO A 220 -27.07 7.73 -8.35
CA PRO A 220 -26.31 7.84 -9.59
C PRO A 220 -25.00 8.60 -9.35
N LEU A 221 -23.91 8.17 -9.99
CA LEU A 221 -22.67 8.94 -10.01
C LEU A 221 -22.84 10.18 -10.88
N GLU A 222 -22.98 11.33 -10.24
CA GLU A 222 -22.80 12.61 -10.92
C GLU A 222 -21.30 12.85 -11.07
N PHE A 223 -20.76 12.56 -12.25
CA PHE A 223 -19.42 12.97 -12.61
C PHE A 223 -19.39 14.50 -12.68
N ARG A 224 -19.01 15.17 -11.58
CA ARG A 224 -18.72 16.61 -11.61
C ARG A 224 -17.59 16.86 -12.61
N GLY A 225 -17.93 17.37 -13.80
CA GLY A 225 -16.96 17.87 -14.77
C GLY A 225 -16.67 17.04 -16.02
N SER A 226 -17.62 16.28 -16.58
CA SER A 226 -17.51 15.92 -18.00
C SER A 226 -18.86 15.82 -18.70
N THR A 227 -19.01 16.63 -19.75
CA THR A 227 -19.88 16.40 -20.90
C THR A 227 -19.45 15.15 -21.68
N ALA A 228 -19.38 14.00 -21.01
CA ALA A 228 -19.09 12.71 -21.63
C ALA A 228 -20.31 11.81 -21.45
N ALA A 229 -20.80 11.29 -22.57
CA ALA A 229 -21.96 10.43 -22.70
C ALA A 229 -21.94 9.24 -21.71
N PRO A 230 -23.11 8.65 -21.38
CA PRO A 230 -23.20 7.56 -20.42
C PRO A 230 -22.32 6.39 -20.84
N LEU A 231 -21.42 5.96 -19.96
CA LEU A 231 -20.56 4.77 -20.12
C LEU A 231 -21.35 3.43 -20.13
N LEU A 232 -22.67 3.50 -20.18
CA LEU A 232 -23.59 2.37 -20.19
C LEU A 232 -24.60 2.59 -21.33
N SER A 233 -24.21 2.26 -22.55
CA SER A 233 -25.18 1.86 -23.57
C SER A 233 -24.86 0.41 -23.96
N PRO A 234 -25.85 -0.51 -23.93
CA PRO A 234 -25.64 -1.82 -24.52
C PRO A 234 -25.47 -1.63 -26.03
N GLU A 235 -24.41 -2.17 -26.62
CA GLU A 235 -24.24 -2.17 -28.07
C GLU A 235 -25.50 -2.77 -28.72
N PRO A 236 -26.06 -2.15 -29.79
CA PRO A 236 -27.17 -2.75 -30.49
C PRO A 236 -26.67 -4.05 -31.13
N LYS A 237 -27.34 -5.15 -30.83
CA LYS A 237 -27.17 -6.43 -31.52
C LYS A 237 -27.15 -6.16 -33.02
N ALA A 238 -26.00 -6.38 -33.67
CA ALA A 238 -25.89 -6.32 -35.11
C ALA A 238 -26.95 -7.25 -35.72
N ARG A 239 -27.92 -6.66 -36.42
CA ARG A 239 -28.89 -7.40 -37.22
C ARG A 239 -28.25 -7.71 -38.57
N ARG A 240 -28.11 -9.01 -38.81
CA ARG A 240 -27.85 -9.74 -40.06
C ARG A 240 -26.48 -9.55 -40.71
#